data_AF-A0A933BEM9-F1
#
_entry.id   AF-A0A933BEM9-F1
#
_cell.length_a   1.000
_cell.length_b   1.000
_cell.length_c   1.000
_cell.angle_alpha   90.00
_cell.angle_beta   90.00
_cell.angle_gamma   90.00
#
_symmetry.space_group_name_H-M   'P 1'
#
loop_
_entity.id
_entity.type
_entity.pdbx_description
1 polymer ?
#
loop_
_entity_poly.entity_id
_entity_poly.type
_entity_poly.pdbx_seq_one_letter_code
_entity_poly.pdbx_strand_id
1 'polypeptide(L)'
;MGDTQPRPALRVPNARIAVLAILICAFALTGCGKKHRILAPVIQPPAYEIPFAPEVVLSNLAKAYRTKDSTEYRSLFDDNYQGTSIDMRDPSPQLLMFTKAEESQHIAALARRPAVLVNLQLRPVLVRTADSGDPAGWAVIQNPIFALEISDGLDLLVVGLDEELIEFHFIPTLDSSSPTDTTWKIAKWVEVRQ
;
A
#
# COMPACT_ATOMS: atom_id res chain seq x y z
N MET A 1 -10.45 25.32 57.58
CA MET A 1 -11.64 24.88 56.83
C MET A 1 -11.99 26.02 55.89
N GLY A 2 -11.44 26.10 54.68
CA GLY A 2 -11.28 25.03 53.71
C GLY A 2 -12.61 24.88 52.99
N ASP A 3 -12.80 25.61 51.88
CA ASP A 3 -13.22 25.04 50.60
C ASP A 3 -13.62 26.09 49.54
N THR A 4 -12.78 26.11 48.51
CA THR A 4 -13.12 26.04 47.08
C THR A 4 -13.93 27.18 46.44
N GLN A 5 -13.19 28.14 45.87
CA GLN A 5 -13.67 28.91 44.71
C GLN A 5 -13.90 27.97 43.50
N PRO A 6 -15.04 28.06 42.80
CA PRO A 6 -15.20 27.37 41.53
C PRO A 6 -14.41 28.09 40.42
N ARG A 7 -13.52 27.34 39.75
CA ARG A 7 -12.84 27.78 38.52
C ARG A 7 -13.88 28.04 37.42
N PRO A 8 -13.74 29.11 36.61
CA PRO A 8 -14.56 29.30 35.43
C PRO A 8 -14.24 28.24 34.37
N ALA A 9 -15.29 27.58 33.87
CA ALA A 9 -15.21 26.64 32.76
C ALA A 9 -14.76 27.38 31.49
N LEU A 10 -13.69 26.87 30.87
CA LEU A 10 -13.20 27.33 29.57
C LEU A 10 -14.22 26.93 28.50
N ARG A 11 -15.18 27.81 28.20
CA ARG A 11 -16.01 27.70 27.00
C ARG A 11 -15.14 28.04 25.79
N VAL A 12 -14.71 27.02 25.06
CA VAL A 12 -14.14 27.22 23.71
C VAL A 12 -15.31 27.47 22.75
N PRO A 13 -15.36 28.63 22.08
CA PRO A 13 -16.42 28.92 21.14
C PRO A 13 -16.21 28.14 19.83
N ASN A 14 -17.30 27.52 19.36
CA ASN A 14 -17.45 26.92 18.04
C ASN A 14 -17.04 27.91 16.94
N ALA A 15 -15.89 27.68 16.29
CA ALA A 15 -15.45 28.41 15.12
C ALA A 15 -15.88 27.71 13.82
N ARG A 16 -17.07 28.12 13.37
CA ARG A 16 -17.53 28.40 12.00
C ARG A 16 -16.67 27.92 10.81
N ILE A 17 -17.29 27.08 9.97
CA ILE A 17 -17.50 27.21 8.50
C ILE A 17 -16.58 28.20 7.74
N ALA A 18 -15.82 27.69 6.77
CA ALA A 18 -15.45 28.39 5.52
C ALA A 18 -14.95 27.35 4.47
N VAL A 19 -15.78 26.92 3.52
CA VAL A 19 -15.87 27.45 2.13
C VAL A 19 -14.75 26.97 1.21
N LEU A 20 -15.16 26.04 0.34
CA LEU A 20 -14.64 25.69 -0.98
C LEU A 20 -14.26 26.94 -1.80
N ALA A 21 -12.97 27.12 -2.09
CA ALA A 21 -12.47 27.88 -3.25
C ALA A 21 -10.95 27.70 -3.38
N ILE A 22 -10.48 26.98 -4.39
CA ILE A 22 -9.13 27.22 -4.93
C ILE A 22 -9.28 27.54 -6.42
N LEU A 23 -9.04 28.82 -6.67
CA LEU A 23 -9.04 29.54 -7.93
C LEU A 23 -8.03 28.97 -8.94
N ILE A 24 -8.48 28.87 -10.18
CA ILE A 24 -7.65 28.88 -11.38
C ILE A 24 -6.99 30.26 -11.48
N CYS A 25 -5.67 30.31 -11.39
CA CYS A 25 -4.89 31.48 -11.81
C CYS A 25 -3.89 31.04 -12.88
N ALA A 26 -4.28 31.25 -14.13
CA ALA A 26 -3.37 31.26 -15.26
C ALA A 26 -2.49 32.51 -15.18
N PHE A 27 -1.20 32.33 -14.92
CA PHE A 27 -0.20 33.36 -15.19
C PHE A 27 0.51 33.04 -16.50
N ALA A 28 -0.02 33.59 -17.59
CA ALA A 28 0.75 33.88 -18.78
C ALA A 28 1.63 35.11 -18.49
N LEU A 29 2.88 34.88 -18.07
CA LEU A 29 3.91 35.91 -18.10
C LEU A 29 4.80 35.69 -19.32
N THR A 30 4.55 36.49 -20.34
CA THR A 30 5.43 36.73 -21.48
C THR A 30 6.71 37.42 -20.99
N GLY A 31 7.82 36.70 -21.06
CA GLY A 31 9.17 37.22 -20.82
C GLY A 31 10.14 36.55 -21.77
N CYS A 32 10.54 37.28 -22.83
CA CYS A 32 11.63 36.94 -23.74
C CYS A 32 12.97 37.12 -23.00
N GLY A 33 13.36 36.13 -22.22
CA GLY A 33 14.74 35.90 -21.81
C GLY A 33 15.16 34.55 -22.35
N LYS A 34 16.40 34.40 -22.83
CA LYS A 34 16.95 33.09 -23.23
C LYS A 34 16.90 32.16 -22.01
N LYS A 35 15.80 31.43 -21.87
CA LYS A 35 15.58 30.47 -20.80
C LYS A 35 16.57 29.35 -21.04
N HIS A 36 17.63 29.31 -20.24
CA HIS A 36 18.24 28.03 -19.93
C HIS A 36 17.11 27.20 -19.36
N ARG A 37 16.58 26.28 -20.19
CA ARG A 37 15.66 25.25 -19.74
C ARG A 37 16.51 24.42 -18.80
N ILE A 38 16.46 24.73 -17.51
CA ILE A 38 16.79 23.74 -16.50
C ILE A 38 15.74 22.66 -16.74
N LEU A 39 16.12 21.65 -17.52
CA LEU A 39 15.34 20.44 -17.62
C LEU A 39 15.21 19.98 -16.18
N ALA A 40 13.99 19.98 -15.66
CA ALA A 40 13.73 19.35 -14.37
C ALA A 40 14.38 17.96 -14.42
N PRO A 41 15.03 17.49 -13.33
CA PRO A 41 15.60 16.17 -13.29
C PRO A 41 14.57 15.18 -13.83
N VAL A 42 14.92 14.43 -14.87
CA VAL A 42 14.05 13.39 -15.38
C VAL A 42 13.92 12.39 -14.23
N ILE A 43 12.77 12.39 -13.56
CA ILE A 43 12.46 11.39 -12.55
C ILE A 43 12.36 10.08 -13.31
N GLN A 44 13.41 9.26 -13.21
CA GLN A 44 13.38 7.92 -13.80
C GLN A 44 12.32 7.11 -13.05
N PRO A 45 11.47 6.36 -13.76
CA PRO A 45 10.55 5.44 -13.11
C PRO A 45 11.35 4.43 -12.27
N PRO A 46 10.79 3.95 -11.14
CA PRO A 46 11.45 2.92 -10.36
C PRO A 46 11.71 1.68 -11.23
N ALA A 47 12.92 1.13 -11.18
CA ALA A 47 13.23 -0.14 -11.85
C ALA A 47 12.76 -1.31 -10.98
N TYR A 48 12.04 -2.28 -11.55
CA TYR A 48 11.58 -3.48 -10.84
C TYR A 48 12.37 -4.71 -11.30
N GLU A 49 12.52 -5.68 -10.40
CA GLU A 49 13.20 -6.94 -10.70
C GLU A 49 12.24 -7.90 -11.41
N ILE A 50 12.77 -8.78 -12.27
CA ILE A 50 11.93 -9.84 -12.86
C ILE A 50 11.61 -10.86 -11.76
N PRO A 51 10.32 -11.17 -11.52
CA PRO A 51 9.91 -11.98 -10.37
C PRO A 51 10.13 -13.48 -10.60
N PHE A 52 11.38 -13.92 -10.69
CA PHE A 52 11.75 -15.35 -10.81
C PHE A 52 11.52 -16.15 -9.51
N ALA A 53 11.18 -15.49 -8.40
CA ALA A 53 10.85 -16.12 -7.13
C ALA A 53 9.76 -15.33 -6.38
N PRO A 54 8.93 -15.99 -5.54
CA PRO A 54 7.92 -15.33 -4.70
C PRO A 54 8.44 -14.18 -3.83
N GLU A 55 9.66 -14.31 -3.32
CA GLU A 55 10.32 -13.30 -2.49
C GLU A 55 10.59 -12.00 -3.29
N VAL A 56 10.92 -12.15 -4.58
CA VAL A 56 11.13 -11.01 -5.49
C VAL A 56 9.80 -10.32 -5.78
N VAL A 57 8.70 -11.08 -5.89
CA VAL A 57 7.34 -10.51 -6.02
C VAL A 57 7.02 -9.62 -4.82
N LEU A 58 7.30 -10.07 -3.59
CA LEU A 58 7.09 -9.26 -2.39
C LEU A 58 8.00 -8.04 -2.33
N SER A 59 9.27 -8.18 -2.71
CA SER A 59 10.21 -7.05 -2.79
C SER A 59 9.69 -5.95 -3.74
N ASN A 60 9.24 -6.37 -4.94
CA ASN A 60 8.61 -5.48 -5.91
C ASN A 60 7.31 -4.88 -5.38
N LEU A 61 6.49 -5.66 -4.66
CA LEU A 61 5.25 -5.18 -4.04
C LEU A 61 5.56 -4.06 -3.04
N ALA A 62 6.53 -4.27 -2.14
CA ALA A 62 6.96 -3.27 -1.17
C ALA A 62 7.51 -2.01 -1.86
N LYS A 63 8.25 -2.17 -2.94
CA LYS A 63 8.75 -1.04 -3.75
C LYS A 63 7.61 -0.27 -4.44
N ALA A 64 6.68 -0.97 -5.08
CA ALA A 64 5.55 -0.37 -5.78
C ALA A 64 4.61 0.35 -4.81
N TYR A 65 4.37 -0.22 -3.62
CA TYR A 65 3.55 0.42 -2.59
C TYR A 65 4.20 1.71 -2.08
N ARG A 66 5.49 1.69 -1.70
CA ARG A 66 6.21 2.88 -1.22
C ARG A 66 6.29 3.99 -2.25
N THR A 67 6.47 3.63 -3.52
CA THR A 67 6.52 4.58 -4.65
C THR A 67 5.13 4.94 -5.19
N LYS A 68 4.08 4.29 -4.68
CA LYS A 68 2.68 4.43 -5.07
C LYS A 68 2.44 4.19 -6.56
N ASP A 69 3.20 3.27 -7.13
CA ASP A 69 3.12 2.87 -8.53
C ASP A 69 2.00 1.84 -8.71
N SER A 70 0.80 2.31 -9.02
CA SER A 70 -0.38 1.44 -9.17
C SER A 70 -0.28 0.48 -10.36
N THR A 71 0.53 0.82 -11.37
CA THR A 71 0.68 0.02 -12.58
C THR A 71 1.54 -1.20 -12.28
N GLU A 72 2.71 -0.96 -11.68
CA GLU A 72 3.59 -2.07 -11.30
C GLU A 72 3.05 -2.83 -10.11
N TYR A 73 2.38 -2.18 -9.16
CA TYR A 73 1.66 -2.91 -8.12
C TYR A 73 0.64 -3.87 -8.74
N ARG A 74 -0.16 -3.43 -9.71
CA ARG A 74 -1.14 -4.28 -10.41
C ARG A 74 -0.50 -5.44 -11.18
N SER A 75 0.70 -5.25 -11.75
CA SER A 75 1.36 -6.27 -12.59
C SER A 75 1.73 -7.53 -11.81
N LEU A 76 1.94 -7.39 -10.49
CA LEU A 76 2.33 -8.46 -9.56
C LEU A 76 1.21 -9.45 -9.22
N PHE A 77 -0.05 -9.12 -9.51
CA PHE A 77 -1.20 -9.95 -9.17
C PHE A 77 -1.66 -10.80 -10.37
N ASP A 78 -2.07 -12.04 -10.11
CA ASP A 78 -2.75 -12.88 -11.08
C ASP A 78 -4.09 -12.28 -11.52
N ASP A 79 -4.57 -12.58 -12.72
CA ASP A 79 -5.85 -12.02 -13.19
C ASP A 79 -7.06 -12.55 -12.43
N ASN A 80 -6.96 -13.76 -11.85
CA ASN A 80 -8.00 -14.34 -10.98
C ASN A 80 -7.73 -14.09 -9.49
N TYR A 81 -6.88 -13.10 -9.17
CA TYR A 81 -6.52 -12.83 -7.79
C TYR A 81 -7.71 -12.46 -6.91
N GLN A 82 -7.69 -12.96 -5.68
CA GLN A 82 -8.64 -12.61 -4.63
C GLN A 82 -7.92 -12.44 -3.29
N GLY A 83 -7.99 -11.25 -2.71
CA GLY A 83 -7.57 -10.96 -1.34
C GLY A 83 -8.72 -11.12 -0.34
N THR A 84 -8.41 -11.47 0.89
CA THR A 84 -9.39 -11.53 1.99
C THR A 84 -8.82 -11.00 3.30
N SER A 85 -9.64 -10.29 4.08
CA SER A 85 -9.29 -9.83 5.42
C SER A 85 -10.46 -10.06 6.37
N ILE A 86 -10.19 -10.51 7.59
CA ILE A 86 -11.18 -10.67 8.66
C ILE A 86 -10.57 -10.24 10.00
N ASP A 87 -11.32 -9.43 10.75
CA ASP A 87 -10.96 -9.09 12.14
C ASP A 87 -11.80 -9.92 13.11
N MET A 88 -11.16 -10.90 13.76
CA MET A 88 -11.81 -11.80 14.72
C MET A 88 -12.05 -11.15 16.08
N ARG A 89 -11.51 -9.94 16.31
CA ARG A 89 -11.77 -9.15 17.52
C ARG A 89 -13.09 -8.40 17.44
N ASP A 90 -13.63 -8.21 16.23
CA ASP A 90 -14.95 -7.62 16.04
C ASP A 90 -16.02 -8.55 16.65
N PRO A 91 -16.96 -8.05 17.48
CA PRO A 91 -18.08 -8.87 17.98
C PRO A 91 -18.98 -9.46 16.88
N SER A 92 -18.91 -8.96 15.65
CA SER A 92 -19.57 -9.52 14.47
C SER A 92 -18.60 -9.51 13.27
N PRO A 93 -17.63 -10.45 13.22
CA PRO A 93 -16.60 -10.47 12.18
C PRO A 93 -17.19 -10.50 10.78
N GLN A 94 -16.71 -9.62 9.91
CA GLN A 94 -17.06 -9.60 8.50
C GLN A 94 -15.85 -9.98 7.65
N LEU A 95 -16.05 -10.92 6.73
CA LEU A 95 -15.04 -11.26 5.73
C LEU A 95 -15.08 -10.20 4.62
N LEU A 96 -14.00 -9.41 4.53
CA LEU A 96 -13.77 -8.46 3.45
C LEU A 96 -13.06 -9.16 2.29
N MET A 97 -13.42 -8.79 1.07
CA MET A 97 -12.87 -9.34 -0.17
C MET A 97 -12.30 -8.20 -1.02
N PHE A 98 -11.10 -8.40 -1.56
CA PHE A 98 -10.39 -7.42 -2.38
C PHE A 98 -9.98 -8.02 -3.72
N THR A 99 -10.44 -7.42 -4.80
CA THR A 99 -10.05 -7.77 -6.16
C THR A 99 -8.76 -7.07 -6.56
N LYS A 100 -8.10 -7.57 -7.61
CA LYS A 100 -6.92 -6.94 -8.22
C LYS A 100 -7.19 -5.50 -8.65
N ALA A 101 -8.42 -5.18 -9.03
CA ALA A 101 -8.82 -3.84 -9.40
C ALA A 101 -8.86 -2.90 -8.19
N GLU A 102 -9.47 -3.34 -7.09
CA GLU A 102 -9.60 -2.55 -5.85
C GLU A 102 -8.23 -2.28 -5.22
N GLU A 103 -7.36 -3.30 -5.17
CA GLU A 103 -5.98 -3.19 -4.72
C GLU A 103 -5.18 -2.14 -5.52
N SER A 104 -5.26 -2.18 -6.85
CA SER A 104 -4.60 -1.19 -7.71
C SER A 104 -5.21 0.21 -7.55
N GLN A 105 -6.53 0.31 -7.37
CA GLN A 105 -7.21 1.58 -7.14
C GLN A 105 -6.81 2.22 -5.82
N HIS A 106 -6.61 1.42 -4.76
CA HIS A 106 -6.08 1.88 -3.48
C HIS A 106 -4.72 2.56 -3.65
N ILE A 107 -3.77 1.90 -4.33
CA ILE A 107 -2.45 2.49 -4.61
C ILE A 107 -2.57 3.76 -5.47
N ALA A 108 -3.44 3.76 -6.48
CA ALA A 108 -3.69 4.94 -7.31
C ALA A 108 -4.29 6.10 -6.49
N ALA A 109 -5.13 5.82 -5.49
CA ALA A 109 -5.69 6.82 -4.59
C ALA A 109 -4.61 7.42 -3.68
N LEU A 110 -3.68 6.60 -3.18
CA LEU A 110 -2.51 7.07 -2.43
C LEU A 110 -1.61 7.96 -3.28
N ALA A 111 -1.39 7.61 -4.55
CA ALA A 111 -0.56 8.39 -5.49
C ALA A 111 -1.09 9.83 -5.69
N ARG A 112 -2.41 10.01 -5.66
CA ARG A 112 -3.06 11.33 -5.76
C ARG A 112 -2.88 12.20 -4.52
N ARG A 113 -2.39 11.63 -3.42
CA ARG A 113 -2.13 12.31 -2.14
C ARG A 113 -0.62 12.27 -1.86
N PRO A 114 0.17 13.19 -2.43
CA PRO A 114 1.63 13.15 -2.31
C PRO A 114 2.11 13.30 -0.87
N ALA A 115 1.34 13.99 -0.01
CA ALA A 115 1.63 14.14 1.41
C ALA A 115 1.52 12.83 2.21
N VAL A 116 0.82 11.81 1.70
CA VAL A 116 0.73 10.52 2.37
C VAL A 116 2.08 9.81 2.25
N LEU A 117 2.74 9.51 3.34
CA LEU A 117 3.94 8.69 3.36
C LEU A 117 3.54 7.24 3.56
N VAL A 118 4.16 6.35 2.78
CA VAL A 118 3.99 4.91 2.93
C VAL A 118 5.35 4.27 3.11
N ASN A 119 5.50 3.54 4.21
CA ASN A 119 6.70 2.79 4.53
C ASN A 119 6.29 1.33 4.80
N LEU A 120 6.46 0.49 3.78
CA LEU A 120 6.30 -0.95 3.88
C LEU A 120 7.69 -1.59 3.95
N GLN A 121 7.94 -2.34 5.02
CA GLN A 121 9.17 -3.08 5.27
C GLN A 121 8.84 -4.56 5.39
N LEU A 122 9.60 -5.38 4.68
CA LEU A 122 9.51 -6.83 4.78
C LEU A 122 10.47 -7.34 5.84
N ARG A 123 10.18 -8.53 6.38
CA ARG A 123 11.13 -9.27 7.21
C ARG A 123 12.39 -9.59 6.39
N PRO A 124 13.57 -9.56 7.02
CA PRO A 124 14.83 -9.84 6.32
C PRO A 124 14.93 -11.29 5.84
N VAL A 125 14.21 -12.21 6.51
CA VAL A 125 14.13 -13.61 6.14
C VAL A 125 12.67 -13.90 5.78
N LEU A 126 12.46 -14.30 4.53
CA LEU A 126 11.19 -14.78 4.02
C LEU A 126 11.31 -16.29 3.87
N VAL A 127 10.37 -17.03 4.47
CA VAL A 127 10.34 -18.49 4.40
C VAL A 127 9.22 -18.90 3.47
N ARG A 128 9.62 -19.54 2.37
CA ARG A 128 8.69 -20.15 1.42
C ARG A 128 8.28 -21.53 1.90
N THR A 129 6.97 -21.78 1.92
CA THR A 129 6.37 -23.07 2.23
C THR A 129 5.38 -23.48 1.14
N ALA A 130 4.80 -24.67 1.30
CA ALA A 130 3.65 -25.12 0.54
C ALA A 130 2.46 -25.26 1.49
N ASP A 131 1.27 -24.91 1.01
CA ASP A 131 0.00 -25.11 1.70
C ASP A 131 -0.73 -26.29 1.04
N SER A 132 -1.28 -27.20 1.84
CA SER A 132 -1.99 -28.38 1.35
C SER A 132 -3.35 -28.05 0.72
N GLY A 133 -3.90 -26.87 1.00
CA GLY A 133 -5.11 -26.33 0.38
C GLY A 133 -4.87 -25.65 -0.98
N ASP A 134 -3.61 -25.41 -1.36
CA ASP A 134 -3.27 -24.79 -2.63
C ASP A 134 -3.03 -25.82 -3.75
N PRO A 135 -3.24 -25.43 -5.02
CA PRO A 135 -2.83 -26.25 -6.16
C PRO A 135 -1.33 -26.56 -6.16
N ALA A 136 -0.97 -27.70 -6.76
CA ALA A 136 0.42 -28.11 -6.89
C ALA A 136 1.28 -27.04 -7.61
N GLY A 137 2.47 -26.78 -7.07
CA GLY A 137 3.41 -25.79 -7.60
C GLY A 137 3.23 -24.38 -7.03
N TRP A 138 2.16 -24.12 -6.27
CA TRP A 138 2.00 -22.87 -5.54
C TRP A 138 3.01 -22.76 -4.39
N ALA A 139 3.20 -21.53 -3.94
CA ALA A 139 4.08 -21.20 -2.83
C ALA A 139 3.36 -20.27 -1.86
N VAL A 140 3.68 -20.37 -0.58
CA VAL A 140 3.15 -19.48 0.45
C VAL A 140 4.29 -18.83 1.21
N ILE A 141 4.12 -17.56 1.55
CA ILE A 141 4.98 -16.84 2.51
C ILE A 141 4.07 -16.26 3.58
N GLN A 142 4.28 -16.69 4.82
CA GLN A 142 3.52 -16.26 5.98
C GLN A 142 4.26 -15.12 6.72
N ASN A 143 3.48 -14.15 7.20
CA ASN A 143 3.89 -12.98 7.94
C ASN A 143 5.12 -12.24 7.36
N PRO A 144 5.15 -11.93 6.04
CA PRO A 144 6.33 -11.35 5.42
C PRO A 144 6.57 -9.89 5.80
N ILE A 145 5.57 -9.20 6.33
CA ILE A 145 5.66 -7.78 6.68
C ILE A 145 6.38 -7.67 8.03
N PHE A 146 7.31 -6.72 8.15
CA PHE A 146 7.99 -6.31 9.39
C PHE A 146 7.49 -4.96 9.92
N ALA A 147 7.08 -4.06 9.04
CA ALA A 147 6.39 -2.84 9.42
C ALA A 147 5.57 -2.34 8.24
N LEU A 148 4.37 -1.86 8.51
CA LEU A 148 3.60 -1.04 7.58
C LEU A 148 3.17 0.23 8.30
N GLU A 149 3.64 1.35 7.77
CA GLU A 149 3.27 2.68 8.22
C GLU A 149 2.65 3.44 7.05
N ILE A 150 1.44 3.95 7.26
CA ILE A 150 0.79 4.89 6.37
C ILE A 150 0.47 6.13 7.17
N SER A 151 1.05 7.26 6.80
CA SER A 151 0.82 8.53 7.48
C SER A 151 0.42 9.61 6.50
N ASP A 152 -0.59 10.41 6.85
CA ASP A 152 -1.01 11.59 6.07
C ASP A 152 -0.62 12.92 6.76
N GLY A 153 0.21 12.85 7.80
CA GLY A 153 0.68 13.98 8.61
C GLY A 153 -0.18 14.26 9.84
N LEU A 154 -1.42 13.78 9.91
CA LEU A 154 -2.30 13.90 11.08
C LEU A 154 -2.55 12.54 11.73
N ASP A 155 -2.70 11.51 10.90
CA ASP A 155 -2.92 10.15 11.33
C ASP A 155 -1.71 9.27 10.99
N LEU A 156 -1.49 8.26 11.82
CA LEU A 156 -0.50 7.21 11.62
C LEU A 156 -1.18 5.87 11.82
N LEU A 157 -1.30 5.10 10.74
CA LEU A 157 -1.63 3.69 10.83
C LEU A 157 -0.33 2.90 10.98
N VAL A 158 -0.14 2.25 12.12
CA VAL A 158 0.91 1.24 12.34
C VAL A 158 0.23 -0.11 12.45
N VAL A 159 0.62 -1.04 11.59
CA VAL A 159 0.18 -2.44 11.70
C VAL A 159 1.21 -3.20 12.54
N GLY A 160 0.83 -3.58 13.76
CA GLY A 160 1.62 -4.40 14.68
C GLY A 160 1.43 -5.89 14.38
N LEU A 161 2.52 -6.61 14.15
CA LEU A 161 2.52 -7.91 13.45
C LEU A 161 2.34 -9.14 14.34
N ASP A 162 2.16 -8.95 15.64
CA ASP A 162 2.03 -10.06 16.58
C ASP A 162 0.55 -10.44 16.84
N GLU A 163 -0.40 -9.65 16.30
CA GLU A 163 -1.85 -9.87 16.40
C GLU A 163 -2.50 -10.18 15.04
N GLU A 164 -1.71 -10.33 13.98
CA GLU A 164 -2.21 -10.51 12.62
C GLU A 164 -1.46 -11.65 11.93
N LEU A 165 -2.20 -12.60 11.37
CA LEU A 165 -1.70 -13.55 10.39
C LEU A 165 -1.89 -12.94 9.00
N ILE A 166 -0.80 -12.76 8.25
CA ILE A 166 -0.81 -12.29 6.86
C ILE A 166 -0.11 -13.32 5.99
N GLU A 167 -0.80 -13.87 5.01
CA GLU A 167 -0.26 -14.88 4.10
C GLU A 167 -0.35 -14.39 2.67
N PHE A 168 0.71 -14.59 1.90
CA PHE A 168 0.70 -14.39 0.46
C PHE A 168 0.90 -15.72 -0.24
N HIS A 169 0.03 -16.02 -1.19
CA HIS A 169 0.10 -17.23 -1.99
C HIS A 169 0.44 -16.87 -3.43
N PHE A 170 1.35 -17.63 -4.02
CA PHE A 170 1.96 -17.32 -5.30
C PHE A 170 1.75 -18.45 -6.28
N ILE A 171 1.45 -18.06 -7.53
CA ILE A 171 1.29 -18.96 -8.66
C ILE A 171 2.48 -18.79 -9.63
N PRO A 172 3.08 -19.89 -10.11
CA PRO A 172 4.06 -19.81 -11.19
C PRO A 172 3.36 -19.45 -12.50
N THR A 173 3.90 -18.47 -13.21
CA THR A 173 3.45 -18.02 -14.53
C THR A 173 4.57 -18.31 -15.54
N LEU A 174 4.27 -19.12 -16.55
CA LEU A 174 5.20 -19.35 -17.65
C LEU A 174 5.25 -18.10 -18.54
N ASP A 175 6.45 -17.61 -18.85
CA ASP A 175 6.61 -16.56 -19.84
C ASP A 175 6.27 -17.12 -21.24
N SER A 176 5.28 -16.52 -21.88
CA SER A 176 4.88 -16.86 -23.25
C SER A 176 5.99 -16.66 -24.29
N SER A 177 6.98 -15.81 -24.00
CA SER A 177 8.13 -15.51 -24.86
C SER A 177 9.37 -16.36 -24.59
N SER A 178 9.41 -17.00 -23.42
CA SER A 178 10.48 -17.92 -22.99
C SER A 178 9.88 -18.96 -22.05
N PRO A 179 9.38 -20.10 -22.55
CA PRO A 179 8.68 -21.09 -21.73
C PRO A 179 9.56 -21.77 -20.66
N THR A 180 10.87 -21.52 -20.67
CA THR A 180 11.81 -21.90 -19.60
C THR A 180 11.83 -20.92 -18.43
N ASP A 181 11.40 -19.68 -18.66
CA ASP A 181 11.40 -18.63 -17.65
C ASP A 181 10.08 -18.67 -16.89
N THR A 182 10.12 -19.23 -15.68
CA THR A 182 8.99 -19.20 -14.75
C THR A 182 9.07 -17.94 -13.90
N THR A 183 8.09 -17.08 -14.07
CA THR A 183 7.86 -15.92 -13.19
C THR A 183 6.80 -16.25 -12.15
N TRP A 184 6.62 -15.39 -11.15
CA TRP A 184 5.64 -15.59 -10.08
C TRP A 184 4.70 -14.39 -9.97
N LYS A 185 3.46 -14.66 -9.59
CA LYS A 185 2.44 -13.65 -9.28
C LYS A 185 1.72 -13.98 -7.97
N ILE A 186 1.17 -12.97 -7.33
CA ILE A 186 0.28 -13.14 -6.17
C ILE A 186 -1.08 -13.61 -6.67
N ALA A 187 -1.48 -14.80 -6.25
CA ALA A 187 -2.78 -15.38 -6.58
C ALA A 187 -3.83 -15.06 -5.50
N LYS A 188 -3.41 -14.94 -4.24
CA LYS A 188 -4.26 -14.46 -3.15
C LYS A 188 -3.40 -13.95 -2.00
N TRP A 189 -3.98 -13.10 -1.17
CA TRP A 189 -3.48 -12.84 0.17
C TRP A 189 -4.61 -13.02 1.17
N VAL A 190 -4.24 -13.40 2.39
CA VAL A 190 -5.15 -13.65 3.49
C VAL A 190 -4.66 -12.88 4.69
N GLU A 191 -5.56 -12.15 5.34
CA GLU A 191 -5.32 -11.52 6.64
C GLU A 191 -6.36 -11.96 7.66
N VAL A 192 -5.88 -12.38 8.82
CA VAL A 192 -6.70 -12.70 9.99
C VAL A 192 -6.13 -11.95 11.17
N ARG A 193 -6.89 -10.99 11.71
CA ARG A 193 -6.55 -10.30 12.95
C ARG A 193 -7.18 -11.00 14.13
N GLN A 194 -6.45 -11.19 15.22
CA GLN A 194 -6.85 -11.96 16.40
C GLN A 194 -6.72 -11.17 17.69
#